data_AF-A0A927PDL4-F1
#
_entry.id   AF-A0A927PDL4-F1
#
_cell.length_a   1.000
_cell.length_b   1.000
_cell.length_c   1.000
_cell.angle_alpha   90.00
_cell.angle_beta   90.00
_cell.angle_gamma   90.00
#
_symmetry.space_group_name_H-M   'P 1'
#
loop_
_entity.id
_entity.type
_entity.pdbx_description
1 polymer ?
#
loop_
_entity_poly.entity_id
_entity_poly.type
_entity_poly.pdbx_seq_one_letter_code
_entity_poly.pdbx_strand_id
1 'polypeptide(L)'
;MKKLICLLMIACLLIPTAVADSAPQLDSKMFDYAKRALYCLASGEYGRLVTHLPFSDVSPSADEWESFVGNFRELSEPQSEYAVAYWNGACWNVAVPVYEPTDSNVEVFVLTSFDGVSFSGYRYDIWGQIEFEYAHSEHVTWNKEYAGSTPMVFIG
;
A
#
# COMPACT_ATOMS: atom_id res chain seq x y z
N MET A 1 17.78 -45.25 33.15
CA MET A 1 18.13 -44.00 32.45
C MET A 1 17.63 -43.99 30.99
N LYS A 2 16.39 -44.38 30.70
CA LYS A 2 15.78 -44.33 29.35
C LYS A 2 14.45 -43.57 29.30
N LYS A 3 13.83 -43.32 30.47
CA LYS A 3 12.53 -42.63 30.59
C LYS A 3 12.63 -41.10 30.65
N LEU A 4 13.84 -40.56 30.85
CA LEU A 4 14.10 -39.12 30.94
C LEU A 4 14.37 -38.45 29.59
N ILE A 5 14.75 -39.23 28.57
CA ILE A 5 15.06 -38.71 27.22
C ILE A 5 13.77 -38.39 26.45
N CYS A 6 12.71 -39.18 26.64
CA CYS A 6 11.43 -38.96 25.96
C CYS A 6 10.72 -37.67 26.42
N LEU A 7 10.94 -37.23 27.67
CA LEU A 7 10.28 -36.03 28.18
C LEU A 7 10.87 -34.74 27.59
N LEU A 8 12.14 -34.77 27.16
CA LEU A 8 12.81 -33.60 26.59
C LEU A 8 12.38 -33.32 25.13
N MET A 9 11.98 -34.34 24.37
CA MET A 9 11.51 -34.16 22.99
C MET A 9 10.11 -33.52 22.90
N ILE A 10 9.26 -33.72 23.91
CA ILE A 10 7.90 -33.13 23.94
C ILE A 10 7.96 -31.64 24.29
N ALA A 11 8.94 -31.22 25.09
CA ALA A 11 9.12 -29.82 25.47
C ALA A 11 9.57 -28.91 24.31
N CYS A 12 10.19 -29.46 23.26
CA CYS A 12 10.58 -28.70 22.06
C CYS A 12 9.43 -28.45 21.07
N LEU A 13 8.26 -29.11 21.22
CA LEU A 13 7.10 -28.90 20.35
C LEU A 13 6.14 -27.79 20.81
N LEU A 14 6.40 -27.17 21.96
CA LEU A 14 5.64 -26.04 22.49
C LEU A 14 6.30 -24.69 22.22
N ILE A 15 7.08 -24.59 21.14
CA ILE A 15 7.38 -23.27 20.59
C ILE A 15 6.06 -22.77 20.01
N PRO A 16 5.48 -21.67 20.50
CA PRO A 16 4.36 -21.05 19.81
C PRO A 16 4.87 -20.75 18.41
N THR A 17 4.38 -21.49 17.42
CA THR A 17 4.52 -21.09 16.03
C THR A 17 3.98 -19.69 15.99
N ALA A 18 4.85 -18.70 15.75
CA ALA A 18 4.42 -17.36 15.43
C ALA A 18 3.38 -17.55 14.33
N VAL A 19 2.12 -17.29 14.67
CA VAL A 19 1.05 -17.32 13.69
C VAL A 19 1.52 -16.26 12.70
N ALA A 20 1.89 -16.68 11.50
CA ALA A 20 2.06 -15.73 10.41
C ALA A 20 0.70 -15.06 10.31
N ASP A 21 0.60 -13.86 10.87
CA ASP A 21 -0.64 -13.10 10.90
C ASP A 21 -0.87 -12.76 9.43
N SER A 22 -1.69 -13.60 8.78
CA SER A 22 -2.00 -13.47 7.38
C SER A 22 -2.49 -12.05 7.16
N ALA A 23 -1.96 -11.35 6.15
CA ALA A 23 -2.31 -9.96 5.88
C ALA A 23 -3.85 -9.79 5.95
N PRO A 24 -4.36 -8.76 6.66
CA PRO A 24 -5.79 -8.54 6.75
C PRO A 24 -6.38 -8.39 5.35
N GLN A 25 -7.63 -8.80 5.16
CA GLN A 25 -8.26 -8.67 3.86
C GLN A 25 -8.40 -7.19 3.49
N LEU A 26 -7.86 -6.79 2.34
CA LEU A 26 -8.03 -5.45 1.80
C LEU A 26 -9.43 -5.28 1.21
N ASP A 27 -10.18 -4.26 1.66
CA ASP A 27 -11.44 -3.87 1.03
C ASP A 27 -11.16 -3.30 -0.37
N SER A 28 -11.83 -3.87 -1.37
CA SER A 28 -11.81 -3.39 -2.76
C SER A 28 -12.02 -1.88 -2.93
N LYS A 29 -12.78 -1.23 -2.03
CA LYS A 29 -13.04 0.22 -2.07
C LYS A 29 -11.81 1.07 -1.75
N MET A 30 -10.77 0.49 -1.15
CA MET A 30 -9.54 1.21 -0.80
C MET A 30 -8.88 1.81 -2.03
N PHE A 31 -8.94 1.13 -3.19
CA PHE A 31 -8.46 1.67 -4.46
C PHE A 31 -9.26 2.90 -4.91
N ASP A 32 -10.59 2.85 -4.82
CA ASP A 32 -11.46 3.97 -5.20
C ASP A 32 -11.23 5.19 -4.31
N TYR A 33 -11.07 4.97 -3.00
CA TYR A 33 -10.75 6.05 -2.07
C TYR A 33 -9.38 6.65 -2.36
N ALA A 34 -8.35 5.84 -2.62
CA ALA A 34 -7.02 6.32 -2.91
C ALA A 34 -6.95 7.15 -4.21
N LYS A 35 -7.61 6.67 -5.27
CA LYS A 35 -7.72 7.40 -6.54
C LYS A 35 -8.48 8.72 -6.38
N ARG A 36 -9.62 8.69 -5.68
CA ARG A 36 -10.38 9.91 -5.38
C ARG A 36 -9.59 10.89 -4.54
N ALA A 37 -8.78 10.40 -3.60
CA ALA A 37 -7.93 11.25 -2.80
C ALA A 37 -6.88 11.96 -3.65
N LEU A 38 -6.24 11.25 -4.59
CA LEU A 38 -5.32 11.85 -5.55
C LEU A 38 -6.01 12.93 -6.41
N TYR A 39 -7.24 12.68 -6.88
CA TYR A 39 -8.03 13.71 -7.58
C TYR A 39 -8.31 14.93 -6.70
N CYS A 40 -8.67 14.75 -5.43
CA CYS A 40 -8.93 15.87 -4.53
C CYS A 40 -7.65 16.67 -4.23
N LEU A 41 -6.50 16.01 -4.14
CA LEU A 41 -5.20 16.68 -4.04
C LEU A 41 -4.95 17.55 -5.29
N ALA A 42 -5.21 17.00 -6.49
CA ALA A 42 -5.04 17.72 -7.77
C ALA A 42 -5.94 18.95 -7.89
N SER A 43 -7.19 18.82 -7.45
CA SER A 43 -8.19 19.88 -7.59
C SER A 43 -8.16 20.89 -6.44
N GLY A 44 -7.26 20.74 -5.46
CA GLY A 44 -7.23 21.58 -4.26
C GLY A 44 -8.44 21.38 -3.33
N GLU A 45 -9.17 20.27 -3.46
CA GLU A 45 -10.36 19.96 -2.65
C GLU A 45 -9.98 19.32 -1.29
N TYR A 46 -9.03 19.91 -0.56
CA TYR A 46 -8.46 19.31 0.66
C TYR A 46 -9.50 19.05 1.75
N GLY A 47 -10.49 19.93 1.91
CA GLY A 47 -11.58 19.72 2.86
C GLY A 47 -12.41 18.46 2.62
N ARG A 48 -12.46 17.97 1.36
CA ARG A 48 -13.12 16.71 1.02
C ARG A 48 -12.30 15.51 1.43
N LEU A 49 -10.96 15.60 1.38
CA LEU A 49 -10.08 14.56 1.93
C LEU A 49 -10.34 14.37 3.41
N VAL A 50 -10.37 15.46 4.17
CA VAL A 50 -10.63 15.44 5.63
C VAL A 50 -11.96 14.78 5.97
N THR A 51 -12.98 14.98 5.12
CA THR A 51 -14.35 14.55 5.41
C THR A 51 -14.66 13.14 4.90
N HIS A 52 -14.04 12.70 3.80
CA HIS A 52 -14.47 11.51 3.07
C HIS A 52 -13.42 10.41 2.95
N LEU A 53 -12.14 10.70 3.19
CA LEU A 53 -11.11 9.68 3.20
C LEU A 53 -11.21 8.91 4.53
N PRO A 54 -11.51 7.60 4.53
CA PRO A 54 -11.71 6.87 5.78
C PRO A 54 -10.37 6.69 6.48
N PHE A 55 -10.04 7.55 7.44
CA PHE A 55 -8.87 7.41 8.29
C PHE A 55 -9.23 6.65 9.58
N SER A 56 -8.34 5.74 10.02
CA SER A 56 -8.51 4.96 11.26
C SER A 56 -8.51 5.84 12.51
N ASP A 57 -7.71 6.92 12.46
CA ASP A 57 -7.49 7.85 13.56
C ASP A 57 -7.97 9.25 13.19
N VAL A 58 -7.30 10.28 13.72
CA VAL A 58 -7.53 11.66 13.32
C VAL A 58 -7.09 11.83 11.87
N SER A 59 -8.04 12.14 10.99
CA SER A 59 -7.72 12.48 9.59
C SER A 59 -6.74 13.66 9.55
N PRO A 60 -5.75 13.64 8.63
CA PRO A 60 -4.90 14.79 8.36
C PRO A 60 -5.74 16.02 8.03
N SER A 61 -5.26 17.19 8.45
CA SER A 61 -5.97 18.46 8.24
C SER A 61 -5.89 18.93 6.79
N ALA A 62 -6.74 19.90 6.40
CA ALA A 62 -6.69 20.46 5.05
C ALA A 62 -5.34 21.14 4.75
N ASP A 63 -4.79 21.90 5.70
CA ASP A 63 -3.48 22.57 5.58
C ASP A 63 -2.33 21.57 5.47
N GLU A 64 -2.45 20.42 6.13
CA GLU A 64 -1.48 19.33 6.06
C GLU A 64 -1.51 18.67 4.66
N TRP A 65 -2.71 18.43 4.11
CA TRP A 65 -2.86 17.95 2.74
C TRP A 65 -2.33 18.96 1.72
N GLU A 66 -2.62 20.24 1.89
CA GLU A 66 -2.09 21.31 1.03
C GLU A 66 -0.57 21.34 1.07
N SER A 67 0.02 21.26 2.26
CA SER A 67 1.48 21.19 2.42
C SER A 67 2.07 19.95 1.76
N PHE A 68 1.37 18.81 1.86
CA PHE A 68 1.81 17.55 1.27
C PHE A 68 1.83 17.59 -0.27
N VAL A 69 0.91 18.30 -0.92
CA VAL A 69 0.92 18.50 -2.38
C VAL A 69 2.23 19.12 -2.87
N GLY A 70 2.91 19.93 -2.04
CA GLY A 70 4.20 20.51 -2.37
C GLY A 70 5.35 19.51 -2.63
N ASN A 71 5.15 18.22 -2.34
CA ASN A 71 6.11 17.17 -2.70
C ASN A 71 6.06 16.75 -4.18
N PHE A 72 4.94 17.03 -4.86
CA PHE A 72 4.75 16.67 -6.26
C PHE A 72 5.16 17.82 -7.17
N ARG A 73 5.79 17.49 -8.31
CA ARG A 73 6.21 18.48 -9.31
C ARG A 73 5.04 18.97 -10.14
N GLU A 74 4.17 18.06 -10.56
CA GLU A 74 2.97 18.37 -11.32
C GLU A 74 1.82 17.47 -10.90
N LEU A 75 0.68 18.08 -10.57
CA LEU A 75 -0.50 17.37 -10.11
C LEU A 75 -1.75 18.07 -10.64
N SER A 76 -1.90 18.06 -11.97
CA SER A 76 -2.95 18.77 -12.70
C SER A 76 -4.10 17.84 -13.12
N GLU A 77 -3.76 16.69 -13.71
CA GLU A 77 -4.73 15.70 -14.21
C GLU A 77 -4.24 14.28 -13.92
N PRO A 78 -4.43 13.79 -12.68
CA PRO A 78 -3.96 12.46 -12.34
C PRO A 78 -4.76 11.39 -13.07
N GLN A 79 -4.10 10.27 -13.36
CA GLN A 79 -4.73 9.09 -13.94
C GLN A 79 -5.70 8.41 -12.95
N SER A 80 -6.70 7.68 -13.46
CA SER A 80 -7.73 6.99 -12.66
C SER A 80 -7.71 5.47 -12.80
N GLU A 81 -6.84 4.91 -13.62
CA GLU A 81 -6.92 3.51 -14.03
C GLU A 81 -6.04 2.60 -13.17
N TYR A 82 -4.78 2.95 -12.98
CA TYR A 82 -3.76 2.13 -12.38
C TYR A 82 -3.66 2.38 -10.87
N ALA A 83 -3.56 1.30 -10.11
CA ALA A 83 -3.22 1.31 -8.70
C ALA A 83 -2.82 -0.10 -8.26
N VAL A 84 -1.89 -0.18 -7.32
CA VAL A 84 -1.42 -1.43 -6.72
C VAL A 84 -1.54 -1.33 -5.21
N ALA A 85 -1.93 -2.43 -4.57
CA ALA A 85 -1.86 -2.58 -3.14
C ALA A 85 -0.91 -3.72 -2.80
N TYR A 86 -0.01 -3.52 -1.85
CA TYR A 86 0.93 -4.55 -1.43
C TYR A 86 1.13 -4.56 0.08
N TRP A 87 1.36 -5.75 0.64
CA TRP A 87 1.61 -5.96 2.06
C TRP A 87 3.11 -5.94 2.35
N ASN A 88 3.59 -5.03 3.18
CA ASN A 88 5.02 -4.94 3.51
C ASN A 88 5.43 -5.75 4.75
N GLY A 89 4.55 -6.63 5.25
CA GLY A 89 4.75 -7.36 6.50
C GLY A 89 4.07 -6.73 7.71
N ALA A 90 3.63 -5.47 7.62
CA ALA A 90 3.00 -4.74 8.73
C ALA A 90 1.75 -3.95 8.33
N CYS A 91 1.70 -3.43 7.11
CA CYS A 91 0.54 -2.70 6.60
C CYS A 91 0.37 -2.89 5.09
N TRP A 92 -0.85 -2.66 4.62
CA TRP A 92 -1.15 -2.46 3.22
C TRP A 92 -0.65 -1.09 2.80
N ASN A 93 -0.01 -1.03 1.65
CA ASN A 93 0.34 0.20 0.95
C ASN A 93 -0.45 0.22 -0.33
N VAL A 94 -1.37 1.18 -0.48
CA VAL A 94 -2.16 1.40 -1.69
C VAL A 94 -1.51 2.56 -2.44
N ALA A 95 -0.84 2.23 -3.54
CA ALA A 95 -0.06 3.15 -4.35
C ALA A 95 -0.81 3.49 -5.64
N VAL A 96 -1.00 4.79 -5.88
CA VAL A 96 -1.65 5.35 -7.06
C VAL A 96 -0.67 6.28 -7.77
N PRO A 97 -0.13 5.90 -8.94
CA PRO A 97 0.77 6.77 -9.67
C PRO A 97 0.01 8.00 -10.20
N VAL A 98 0.66 9.16 -10.26
CA VAL A 98 0.06 10.39 -10.77
C VAL A 98 -0.26 10.27 -12.25
N TYR A 99 0.64 9.65 -13.02
CA TYR A 99 0.46 9.36 -14.44
C TYR A 99 0.55 7.86 -14.71
N GLU A 100 0.29 7.42 -15.94
CA GLU A 100 0.57 6.03 -16.31
C GLU A 100 2.05 5.72 -16.01
N PRO A 101 2.35 4.63 -15.28
CA PRO A 101 3.69 4.36 -14.78
C PRO A 101 4.62 3.81 -15.88
N THR A 102 4.88 4.61 -16.91
CA THR A 102 5.72 4.23 -18.06
C THR A 102 7.22 4.21 -17.75
N ASP A 103 7.63 4.81 -16.63
CA ASP A 103 9.01 4.79 -16.13
C ASP A 103 9.06 4.89 -14.60
N SER A 104 10.25 4.65 -14.04
CA SER A 104 10.47 4.58 -12.59
C SER A 104 10.34 5.91 -11.84
N ASN A 105 10.37 7.05 -12.53
CA ASN A 105 10.32 8.38 -11.89
C ASN A 105 8.91 8.95 -11.80
N VAL A 106 7.90 8.23 -12.28
CA VAL A 106 6.50 8.65 -12.13
C VAL A 106 6.19 8.81 -10.65
N GLU A 107 5.74 10.00 -10.27
CA GLU A 107 5.39 10.35 -8.89
C GLU A 107 4.19 9.53 -8.44
N VAL A 108 4.19 9.10 -7.18
CA VAL A 108 3.18 8.19 -6.63
C VAL A 108 2.65 8.70 -5.31
N PHE A 109 1.32 8.68 -5.20
CA PHE A 109 0.65 8.87 -3.94
C PHE A 109 0.39 7.52 -3.28
N VAL A 110 0.90 7.33 -2.06
CA VAL A 110 0.76 6.09 -1.31
C VAL A 110 -0.05 6.34 -0.06
N LEU A 111 -1.07 5.52 0.17
CA LEU A 111 -1.84 5.48 1.41
C LEU A 111 -1.59 4.15 2.13
N THR A 112 -1.38 4.20 3.44
CA THR A 112 -1.13 3.00 4.25
C THR A 112 -2.38 2.60 5.03
N SER A 113 -2.59 1.31 5.24
CA SER A 113 -3.71 0.77 6.01
C SER A 113 -3.25 -0.41 6.86
N PHE A 114 -3.46 -0.35 8.17
CA PHE A 114 -3.16 -1.46 9.08
C PHE A 114 -4.26 -2.52 9.09
N ASP A 115 -5.51 -2.14 8.83
CA ASP A 115 -6.69 -2.98 8.99
C ASP A 115 -7.31 -3.46 7.66
N GLY A 116 -6.83 -2.93 6.53
CA GLY A 116 -7.36 -3.21 5.20
C GLY A 116 -8.66 -2.48 4.84
N VAL A 117 -9.21 -1.65 5.73
CA VAL A 117 -10.52 -0.98 5.53
C VAL A 117 -10.50 0.53 5.76
N SER A 118 -9.49 1.04 6.46
CA SER A 118 -9.26 2.46 6.70
C SER A 118 -7.78 2.81 6.55
N PHE A 119 -7.47 4.06 6.24
CA PHE A 119 -6.11 4.55 6.08
C PHE A 119 -5.54 5.04 7.41
N SER A 120 -4.26 4.77 7.64
CA SER A 120 -3.54 5.12 8.86
C SER A 120 -2.35 6.03 8.59
N GLY A 121 -2.08 6.35 7.32
CA GLY A 121 -0.99 7.21 6.92
C GLY A 121 -0.93 7.39 5.41
N TYR A 122 0.00 8.25 4.99
CA TYR A 122 0.21 8.58 3.59
C TYR A 122 1.67 8.97 3.37
N ARG A 123 2.16 8.82 2.14
CA ARG A 123 3.47 9.32 1.71
C ARG A 123 3.51 9.59 0.22
N TYR A 124 4.51 10.39 -0.17
CA TYR A 124 4.96 10.55 -1.54
C TYR A 124 6.03 9.51 -1.82
N ASP A 125 6.06 8.97 -3.03
CA ASP A 125 7.15 8.13 -3.53
C ASP A 125 7.27 8.22 -5.05
N ILE A 126 8.17 7.44 -5.64
CA ILE A 126 8.29 7.26 -7.10
C ILE A 126 8.01 5.81 -7.49
N TRP A 127 7.56 5.61 -8.72
CA TRP A 127 7.11 4.30 -9.19
C TRP A 127 8.17 3.21 -9.05
N GLY A 128 9.45 3.48 -9.37
CA GLY A 128 10.51 2.48 -9.25
C GLY A 128 10.73 1.98 -7.81
N GLN A 129 10.49 2.82 -6.81
CA GLN A 129 10.52 2.39 -5.41
C GLN A 129 9.31 1.51 -5.08
N ILE A 130 8.13 1.86 -5.59
CA ILE A 130 6.92 1.05 -5.45
C ILE A 130 7.07 -0.31 -6.14
N GLU A 131 7.67 -0.35 -7.32
CA GLU A 131 8.03 -1.59 -8.04
C GLU A 131 8.93 -2.48 -7.20
N PHE A 132 9.99 -1.90 -6.63
CA PHE A 132 10.88 -2.62 -5.73
C PHE A 132 10.11 -3.19 -4.53
N GLU A 133 9.23 -2.39 -3.90
CA GLU A 133 8.49 -2.83 -2.72
C GLU A 133 7.47 -3.93 -3.01
N TYR A 134 6.63 -3.78 -4.04
CA TYR A 134 5.63 -4.81 -4.34
C TYR A 134 6.28 -6.09 -4.90
N ALA A 135 7.43 -6.00 -5.57
CA ALA A 135 8.15 -7.18 -6.06
C ALA A 135 8.72 -8.05 -4.92
N HIS A 136 8.94 -7.46 -3.75
CA HIS A 136 9.38 -8.16 -2.54
C HIS A 136 8.24 -8.42 -1.54
N SER A 137 7.00 -8.15 -1.92
CA SER A 137 5.82 -8.37 -1.09
C SER A 137 5.26 -9.79 -1.26
N GLU A 138 4.82 -10.39 -0.16
CA GLU A 138 4.13 -11.68 -0.19
C GLU A 138 2.69 -11.58 -0.72
N HIS A 139 2.08 -10.38 -0.67
CA HIS A 139 0.71 -10.15 -1.11
C HIS A 139 0.63 -8.89 -1.95
N VAL A 140 0.27 -9.06 -3.23
CA VAL A 140 0.06 -7.95 -4.17
C VAL A 140 -1.33 -8.09 -4.79
N THR A 141 -2.08 -6.99 -4.79
CA THR A 141 -3.39 -6.89 -5.43
C THR A 141 -3.38 -5.69 -6.37
N TRP A 142 -3.82 -5.90 -7.61
CA TRP A 142 -3.93 -4.84 -8.60
C TRP A 142 -5.39 -4.48 -8.81
N ASN A 143 -5.69 -3.17 -8.85
CA ASN A 143 -6.99 -2.73 -9.36
C ASN A 143 -7.03 -2.81 -10.88
N LYS A 144 -5.97 -2.32 -11.53
CA LYS A 144 -5.61 -2.58 -12.91
C LYS A 144 -4.11 -2.74 -12.97
N GLU A 145 -3.66 -3.91 -13.41
CA GLU A 145 -2.24 -4.21 -13.52
C GLU A 145 -1.61 -3.42 -14.66
N TYR A 146 -0.46 -2.82 -14.39
CA TYR A 146 0.39 -2.27 -15.43
C TYR A 146 1.29 -3.39 -15.95
N ALA A 147 0.93 -3.95 -17.10
CA ALA A 147 1.85 -4.78 -17.85
C ALA A 147 2.69 -3.85 -18.73
N GLY A 148 3.81 -3.35 -18.20
CA GLY A 148 4.80 -2.66 -19.01
C GLY A 148 5.10 -3.47 -20.26
N SER A 149 5.42 -2.81 -21.38
CA SER A 149 5.58 -3.41 -22.72
C SER A 149 6.71 -4.44 -22.86
N THR A 150 7.25 -4.96 -21.76
CA THR A 150 8.26 -6.00 -21.73
C THR A 150 7.71 -7.21 -20.98
N PRO A 151 7.39 -8.33 -21.66
CA PRO A 151 7.04 -9.56 -20.98
C PRO A 151 8.25 -10.03 -20.17
N MET A 152 8.15 -9.98 -18.85
CA MET A 152 9.07 -10.67 -17.95
C MET A 152 8.86 -12.17 -18.12
N VAL A 153 9.72 -12.82 -18.92
CA VAL A 153 9.81 -14.28 -18.97
C VAL A 153 10.60 -14.73 -17.75
N PHE A 154 9.92 -15.28 -16.74
CA PHE A 154 10.59 -16.03 -15.69
C PHE A 154 11.03 -17.38 -16.27
N ILE A 155 12.34 -17.59 -16.43
CA ILE A 155 12.92 -18.91 -16.67
C ILE A 155 13.17 -19.53 -15.29
N GLY A 156 12.34 -20.52 -14.95
CA GLY A 156 12.59 -21.45 -13.83
C GLY A 156 13.52 -22.59 -14.22
#